data_AF-A0A368S5J0-F1
#
_entry.id   AF-A0A368S5J0-F1
#
_cell.length_a   1.000
_cell.length_b   1.000
_cell.length_c   1.000
_cell.angle_alpha   90.00
_cell.angle_beta   90.00
_cell.angle_gamma   90.00
#
_symmetry.space_group_name_H-M   'P 1'
#
loop_
_entity.id
_entity.type
_entity.pdbx_description
1 polymer ?
#
loop_
_entity_poly.entity_id
_entity_poly.type
_entity_poly.pdbx_seq_one_letter_code
_entity_poly.pdbx_strand_id
1 'polypeptide(L)'
;MSHNEDDAGGASPPPPPPVPAAAPKPSAYVTVGALRGGECADLLALVSAVSRPLEDAVADFRARIAPERRLRFGSAVTFVLEDKMMLQPAERLIAFAILHQGYSSQLANPFVPLLINAACDETSEKAERVFLQLLLSLTNGDNNEVLKQSAVDYLNGSDYASQVLLPREQLEKQCSRDAASSVQSSFRGATVRSAISDPDVFQSGGSSSEVSPIKPNRDNMIASLLQQTSLKGLPPQWIRPPPPRLEILEGELQWLNLDNNHELLWDGSMCADTSRGAVIRDLVEKACKGPLAPAQQEKIVLDLGKDWKLVYHCGMTPQKLRGLVEHNTCIAVEVLSRLINSPDMDEYFNVLVHMEMSLHSMEVVNRLTTAVVLPPGFIHDYISNCIRSCDDIQIKI
;
A
#
# COMPACT_ATOMS: atom_id res chain seq x y z
N MET A 1 -20.52 -27.12 -77.49
CA MET A 1 -21.88 -26.91 -76.95
C MET A 1 -21.83 -27.35 -75.49
N SER A 2 -22.10 -26.57 -74.45
CA SER A 2 -22.46 -25.16 -74.27
C SER A 2 -22.28 -24.83 -72.76
N HIS A 3 -21.82 -23.60 -72.48
CA HIS A 3 -22.04 -22.69 -71.33
C HIS A 3 -22.64 -23.11 -69.97
N ASN A 4 -21.99 -22.54 -68.92
CA ASN A 4 -22.49 -21.86 -67.69
C ASN A 4 -23.22 -22.71 -66.62
N GLU A 5 -23.13 -22.47 -65.31
CA GLU A 5 -23.01 -21.23 -64.52
C GLU A 5 -22.62 -21.56 -63.05
N ASP A 6 -22.16 -20.55 -62.31
CA ASP A 6 -21.75 -20.53 -60.89
C ASP A 6 -22.82 -21.02 -59.88
N ASP A 7 -22.41 -21.47 -58.67
CA ASP A 7 -22.76 -20.75 -57.41
C ASP A 7 -22.16 -21.40 -56.12
N ALA A 8 -21.90 -20.51 -55.16
CA ALA A 8 -21.37 -20.54 -53.81
C ALA A 8 -21.42 -21.82 -52.94
N GLY A 9 -20.23 -22.25 -52.49
CA GLY A 9 -20.03 -23.06 -51.27
C GLY A 9 -19.67 -22.16 -50.09
N GLY A 10 -20.63 -21.93 -49.19
CA GLY A 10 -20.50 -21.05 -48.02
C GLY A 10 -19.45 -21.52 -47.00
N ALA A 11 -18.46 -20.67 -46.75
CA ALA A 11 -17.56 -20.77 -45.60
C ALA A 11 -18.23 -20.13 -44.36
N SER A 12 -18.31 -20.89 -43.27
CA SER A 12 -18.86 -20.41 -41.99
C SER A 12 -18.11 -19.18 -41.46
N PRO A 13 -18.80 -18.23 -40.80
CA PRO A 13 -18.16 -17.03 -40.26
C PRO A 13 -17.27 -17.37 -39.06
N PRO A 14 -16.19 -16.60 -38.81
CA PRO A 14 -15.29 -16.82 -37.69
C PRO A 14 -16.00 -16.55 -36.35
N PRO A 15 -15.57 -17.20 -35.25
CA PRO A 15 -16.20 -17.04 -33.94
C PRO A 15 -16.02 -15.60 -33.43
N PRO A 16 -17.01 -15.08 -32.67
CA PRO A 16 -16.94 -13.74 -32.12
C PRO A 16 -15.78 -13.61 -31.10
N PRO A 17 -15.20 -12.41 -30.96
CA PRO A 17 -14.11 -12.18 -30.02
C PRO A 17 -14.55 -12.45 -28.58
N PRO A 18 -13.63 -12.88 -27.70
CA PRO A 18 -13.95 -13.16 -26.31
C PRO A 18 -14.47 -11.90 -25.63
N VAL A 19 -15.62 -12.03 -24.98
CA VAL A 19 -16.25 -10.98 -24.18
C VAL A 19 -15.23 -10.49 -23.14
N PRO A 20 -14.98 -9.17 -23.02
CA PRO A 20 -14.06 -8.67 -22.02
C PRO A 20 -14.52 -9.13 -20.64
N ALA A 21 -13.59 -9.71 -19.88
CA ALA A 21 -13.83 -10.19 -18.53
C ALA A 21 -14.59 -9.12 -17.74
N ALA A 22 -15.72 -9.52 -17.15
CA ALA A 22 -16.52 -8.65 -16.31
C ALA A 22 -15.59 -7.97 -15.29
N ALA A 23 -15.63 -6.63 -15.26
CA ALA A 23 -14.89 -5.83 -14.30
C ALA A 23 -15.03 -6.47 -12.90
N PRO A 24 -13.95 -6.58 -12.12
CA PRO A 24 -14.04 -7.12 -10.78
C PRO A 24 -15.15 -6.37 -10.06
N LYS A 25 -16.16 -7.12 -9.59
CA LYS A 25 -17.25 -6.55 -8.79
C LYS A 25 -16.59 -5.65 -7.76
N PRO A 26 -16.98 -4.37 -7.64
CA PRO A 26 -16.39 -3.50 -6.64
C PRO A 26 -16.49 -4.25 -5.33
N SER A 27 -15.34 -4.52 -4.71
CA SER A 27 -15.27 -5.02 -3.34
C SER A 27 -16.28 -4.18 -2.59
N ALA A 28 -17.31 -4.84 -2.05
CA ALA A 28 -18.35 -4.14 -1.32
C ALA A 28 -17.61 -3.42 -0.21
N TYR A 29 -17.36 -2.12 -0.40
CA TYR A 29 -16.94 -1.23 0.65
C TYR A 29 -17.94 -1.53 1.75
N VAL A 30 -17.47 -2.15 2.82
CA VAL A 30 -18.29 -2.46 3.97
C VAL A 30 -18.80 -1.10 4.41
N THR A 31 -20.03 -0.80 4.02
CA THR A 31 -20.79 0.34 4.53
C THR A 31 -20.52 0.33 6.02
N VAL A 32 -19.93 1.39 6.54
CA VAL A 32 -19.75 1.61 7.97
C VAL A 32 -21.18 1.77 8.51
N GLY A 33 -21.85 0.64 8.73
CA GLY A 33 -23.30 0.56 8.64
C GLY A 33 -23.83 -0.46 9.61
N ALA A 34 -24.23 0.04 10.77
CA ALA A 34 -24.87 -0.61 11.92
C ALA A 34 -24.19 -1.83 12.54
N LEU A 35 -24.33 -1.91 13.87
CA LEU A 35 -24.16 -3.15 14.61
C LEU A 35 -25.21 -4.16 14.14
N ARG A 36 -24.80 -5.42 13.95
CA ARG A 36 -25.76 -6.49 13.67
C ARG A 36 -26.62 -6.74 14.90
N GLY A 37 -27.84 -7.26 14.73
CA GLY A 37 -28.74 -7.54 15.86
C GLY A 37 -28.13 -8.45 16.94
N GLY A 38 -27.31 -9.44 16.55
CA GLY A 38 -26.54 -10.26 17.50
C GLY A 38 -25.48 -9.47 18.26
N GLU A 39 -24.78 -8.55 17.59
CA GLU A 39 -23.76 -7.69 18.19
C GLU A 39 -24.38 -6.67 19.18
N CYS A 40 -25.58 -6.18 18.90
CA CYS A 40 -26.33 -5.34 19.84
C CYS A 40 -26.75 -6.12 21.09
N ALA A 41 -27.21 -7.37 20.94
CA ALA A 41 -27.57 -8.23 22.06
C ALA A 41 -26.36 -8.56 22.93
N ASP A 42 -25.20 -8.82 22.31
CA ASP A 42 -23.94 -9.04 23.02
C ASP A 42 -23.48 -7.80 23.80
N LEU A 43 -23.62 -6.60 23.21
CA LEU A 43 -23.31 -5.33 23.89
C LEU A 43 -24.21 -5.12 25.11
N LEU A 44 -25.52 -5.29 24.96
CA LEU A 44 -26.47 -5.14 26.06
C LEU A 44 -26.24 -6.19 27.15
N ALA A 45 -25.92 -7.43 26.77
CA ALA A 45 -25.54 -8.48 27.71
C ALA A 45 -24.29 -8.12 28.53
N LEU A 46 -23.25 -7.56 27.89
CA LEU A 46 -22.04 -7.10 28.56
C LEU A 46 -22.31 -5.95 29.54
N VAL A 47 -23.12 -4.97 29.13
CA VAL A 47 -23.45 -3.79 29.94
C VAL A 47 -24.41 -4.13 31.09
N SER A 48 -25.29 -5.11 30.91
CA SER A 48 -26.23 -5.60 31.94
C SER A 48 -25.59 -6.46 33.03
N ALA A 49 -24.30 -6.83 32.90
CA ALA A 49 -23.58 -7.68 33.85
C ALA A 49 -23.12 -6.90 35.11
N VAL A 50 -24.04 -6.18 35.74
CA VAL A 50 -23.78 -5.19 36.80
C VAL A 50 -23.18 -5.76 38.08
N SER A 51 -23.45 -7.04 38.36
CA SER A 51 -22.97 -7.74 39.56
C SER A 51 -21.58 -8.36 39.41
N ARG A 52 -20.98 -8.31 38.22
CA ARG A 52 -19.61 -8.82 37.98
C ARG A 52 -18.60 -7.71 38.26
N PRO A 53 -17.36 -8.05 38.65
CA PRO A 53 -16.32 -7.04 38.77
C PRO A 53 -16.06 -6.41 37.40
N LEU A 54 -15.76 -5.11 37.40
CA LEU A 54 -15.59 -4.33 36.16
C LEU A 54 -14.45 -4.88 35.28
N GLU A 55 -13.42 -5.47 35.88
CA GLU A 55 -12.33 -6.14 35.16
C GLU A 55 -12.80 -7.34 34.32
N ASP A 56 -13.72 -8.15 34.84
CA ASP A 56 -14.27 -9.29 34.13
C ASP A 56 -15.14 -8.85 32.96
N ALA A 57 -15.91 -7.78 33.12
CA ALA A 57 -16.71 -7.19 32.04
C ALA A 57 -15.83 -6.66 30.90
N VAL A 58 -14.70 -6.02 31.23
CA VAL A 58 -13.71 -5.55 30.26
C VAL A 58 -12.97 -6.72 29.59
N ALA A 59 -12.63 -7.76 30.34
CA ALA A 59 -11.99 -8.97 29.81
C ALA A 59 -12.93 -9.70 28.83
N ASP A 60 -14.21 -9.84 29.19
CA ASP A 60 -15.24 -10.45 28.33
C ASP A 60 -15.45 -9.63 27.05
N PHE A 61 -15.45 -8.29 27.14
CA PHE A 61 -15.46 -7.40 25.98
C PHE A 61 -14.27 -7.65 25.04
N ARG A 62 -13.04 -7.75 25.58
CA ARG A 62 -11.82 -7.98 24.79
C ARG A 62 -11.81 -9.38 24.14
N ALA A 63 -12.41 -10.37 24.80
CA ALA A 63 -12.50 -11.74 24.30
C ALA A 63 -13.57 -11.89 23.20
N ARG A 64 -14.73 -11.24 23.36
CA ARG A 64 -15.85 -11.32 22.39
C ARG A 64 -15.64 -10.46 21.16
N ILE A 65 -14.94 -9.32 21.28
CA ILE A 65 -14.83 -8.32 20.21
C ILE A 65 -13.39 -8.18 19.71
N ALA A 66 -13.20 -8.57 18.45
CA ALA A 66 -11.95 -8.42 17.71
C ALA A 66 -11.50 -6.94 17.62
N PRO A 67 -10.18 -6.65 17.61
CA PRO A 67 -9.63 -5.30 17.66
C PRO A 67 -10.18 -4.37 16.56
N GLU A 68 -10.36 -4.89 15.35
CA GLU A 68 -10.87 -4.14 14.19
C GLU A 68 -12.29 -3.60 14.38
N ARG A 69 -13.09 -4.26 15.24
CA ARG A 69 -14.48 -3.89 15.49
C ARG A 69 -14.65 -3.02 16.73
N ARG A 70 -13.65 -2.97 17.63
CA ARG A 70 -13.76 -2.25 18.91
C ARG A 70 -14.22 -0.82 18.71
N LEU A 71 -13.61 -0.07 17.80
CA LEU A 71 -13.97 1.34 17.54
C LEU A 71 -15.45 1.52 17.18
N ARG A 72 -16.03 0.57 16.43
CA ARG A 72 -17.47 0.60 16.06
C ARG A 72 -18.35 0.36 17.28
N PHE A 73 -18.01 -0.64 18.10
CA PHE A 73 -18.70 -0.91 19.36
C PHE A 73 -18.57 0.27 20.33
N GLY A 74 -17.38 0.86 20.48
CA GLY A 74 -17.17 2.04 21.33
C GLY A 74 -17.98 3.25 20.86
N SER A 75 -18.12 3.44 19.55
CA SER A 75 -18.96 4.51 18.99
C SER A 75 -20.45 4.28 19.26
N ALA A 76 -20.91 3.03 19.26
CA ALA A 76 -22.29 2.69 19.62
C ALA A 76 -22.56 2.87 21.12
N VAL A 77 -21.63 2.43 21.98
CA VAL A 77 -21.71 2.67 23.44
C VAL A 77 -21.73 4.16 23.75
N THR A 78 -20.89 4.94 23.05
CA THR A 78 -20.88 6.40 23.13
C THR A 78 -22.26 7.00 22.81
N PHE A 79 -22.87 6.56 21.72
CA PHE A 79 -24.20 7.04 21.31
C PHE A 79 -25.28 6.69 22.35
N VAL A 80 -25.24 5.49 22.94
CA VAL A 80 -26.18 5.10 24.00
C VAL A 80 -25.95 5.89 25.29
N LEU A 81 -24.72 6.31 25.57
CA LEU A 81 -24.37 7.11 26.75
C LEU A 81 -24.77 8.59 26.65
N GLU A 82 -25.07 9.10 25.45
CA GLU A 82 -25.50 10.50 25.25
C GLU A 82 -26.84 10.79 25.95
N ASP A 83 -27.78 9.83 25.92
CA ASP A 83 -29.04 9.93 26.65
C ASP A 83 -28.94 9.17 27.99
N LYS A 84 -29.04 9.92 29.09
CA LYS A 84 -28.95 9.39 30.46
C LYS A 84 -30.08 8.42 30.80
N MET A 85 -31.18 8.42 30.04
CA MET A 85 -32.31 7.53 30.27
C MET A 85 -32.15 6.15 29.61
N MET A 86 -31.15 5.98 28.75
CA MET A 86 -30.94 4.73 28.02
C MET A 86 -30.26 3.65 28.89
N LEU A 87 -29.34 4.03 29.78
CA LEU A 87 -28.62 3.10 30.67
C LEU A 87 -28.82 3.47 32.13
N GLN A 88 -28.93 2.46 33.00
CA GLN A 88 -28.94 2.66 34.45
C GLN A 88 -27.58 3.15 34.93
N PRO A 89 -27.46 3.87 36.07
CA PRO A 89 -26.18 4.38 36.57
C PRO A 89 -25.08 3.31 36.66
N ALA A 90 -25.44 2.11 37.13
CA ALA A 90 -24.49 1.01 37.27
C ALA A 90 -24.04 0.42 35.91
N GLU A 91 -24.94 0.38 34.92
CA GLU A 91 -24.63 -0.01 33.54
C GLU A 91 -23.74 1.05 32.86
N ARG A 92 -23.94 2.33 33.17
CA ARG A 92 -23.13 3.44 32.67
C ARG A 92 -21.69 3.33 33.18
N LEU A 93 -21.48 2.97 34.45
CA LEU A 93 -20.13 2.71 34.98
C LEU A 93 -19.40 1.60 34.21
N ILE A 94 -20.09 0.50 33.88
CA ILE A 94 -19.54 -0.59 33.05
C ILE A 94 -19.20 -0.07 31.65
N ALA A 95 -20.10 0.68 31.03
CA ALA A 95 -19.90 1.24 29.70
C ALA A 95 -18.67 2.17 29.67
N PHE A 96 -18.49 3.03 30.68
CA PHE A 96 -17.31 3.90 30.79
C PHE A 96 -16.02 3.11 31.05
N ALA A 97 -16.06 2.07 31.89
CA ALA A 97 -14.93 1.18 32.11
C ALA A 97 -14.49 0.47 30.82
N ILE A 98 -15.44 0.00 30.01
CA ILE A 98 -15.18 -0.59 28.69
C ILE A 98 -14.57 0.43 27.72
N LEU A 99 -15.07 1.67 27.69
CA LEU A 99 -14.52 2.72 26.83
C LEU A 99 -13.09 3.15 27.21
N HIS A 100 -12.73 3.10 28.50
CA HIS A 100 -11.39 3.43 28.94
C HIS A 100 -10.42 2.25 28.79
N GLN A 101 -10.74 1.11 29.40
CA GLN A 101 -9.84 -0.04 29.46
C GLN A 101 -9.88 -0.90 28.18
N GLY A 102 -10.96 -0.86 27.40
CA GLY A 102 -11.03 -1.57 26.12
C GLY A 102 -9.97 -1.13 25.10
N TYR A 103 -9.36 0.05 25.32
CA TYR A 103 -8.39 0.69 24.43
C TYR A 103 -7.02 0.95 25.07
N SER A 104 -6.76 0.45 26.29
CA SER A 104 -5.47 0.68 26.99
C SER A 104 -4.26 0.02 26.31
N SER A 105 -4.47 -0.87 25.35
CA SER A 105 -3.42 -1.45 24.50
C SER A 105 -3.07 -0.58 23.28
N GLN A 106 -3.81 0.50 23.02
CA GLN A 106 -3.58 1.41 21.88
C GLN A 106 -2.80 2.64 22.35
N LEU A 107 -2.00 3.22 21.45
CA LEU A 107 -1.17 4.41 21.75
C LEU A 107 -2.01 5.64 22.16
N ALA A 108 -3.26 5.72 21.72
CA ALA A 108 -4.17 6.80 22.08
C ALA A 108 -5.61 6.26 22.14
N ASN A 109 -6.36 6.62 23.19
CA ASN A 109 -7.77 6.26 23.33
C ASN A 109 -8.67 7.37 22.73
N PRO A 110 -9.48 7.06 21.69
CA PRO A 110 -10.31 8.06 21.00
C PRO A 110 -11.49 8.60 21.85
N PHE A 111 -11.84 7.94 22.96
CA PHE A 111 -12.99 8.30 23.80
C PHE A 111 -12.61 9.15 25.02
N VAL A 112 -11.33 9.47 25.21
CA VAL A 112 -10.86 10.31 26.33
C VAL A 112 -11.57 11.67 26.41
N PRO A 113 -11.79 12.42 25.30
CA PRO A 113 -12.53 13.68 25.36
C PRO A 113 -13.98 13.51 25.87
N LEU A 114 -14.62 12.38 25.56
CA LEU A 114 -15.97 12.08 26.04
C LEU A 114 -15.98 11.79 27.55
N LEU A 115 -15.00 11.02 28.03
CA LEU A 115 -14.84 10.74 29.46
C LEU A 115 -14.57 12.02 30.25
N ILE A 116 -13.75 12.93 29.73
CA ILE A 116 -13.50 14.25 30.35
C ILE A 116 -14.78 15.08 30.40
N ASN A 117 -15.54 15.16 29.30
CA ASN A 117 -16.79 15.90 29.27
C ASN A 117 -17.82 15.32 30.25
N ALA A 118 -17.92 13.99 30.37
CA ALA A 118 -18.82 13.33 31.30
C ALA A 118 -18.37 13.50 32.77
N ALA A 119 -17.06 13.51 33.05
CA ALA A 119 -16.52 13.75 34.39
C ALA A 119 -16.79 15.19 34.89
N CYS A 120 -16.87 16.15 33.97
CA CYS A 120 -17.12 17.56 34.25
C CYS A 120 -18.61 17.97 34.14
N ASP A 121 -19.51 17.03 33.85
CA ASP A 121 -20.93 17.34 33.70
C ASP A 121 -21.63 17.40 35.08
N GLU A 122 -21.93 18.61 35.52
CA GLU A 122 -22.63 18.88 36.80
C GLU A 122 -24.01 18.23 36.90
N THR A 123 -24.63 17.87 35.77
CA THR A 123 -25.93 17.19 35.74
C THR A 123 -25.84 15.68 35.98
N SER A 124 -24.64 15.11 36.08
CA SER A 124 -24.41 13.69 36.36
C SER A 124 -24.21 13.41 37.86
N GLU A 125 -24.57 12.19 38.28
CA GLU A 125 -24.42 11.76 39.66
C GLU A 125 -22.97 11.90 40.13
N LYS A 126 -22.79 12.32 41.40
CA LYS A 126 -21.45 12.52 41.97
C LYS A 126 -20.61 11.23 41.93
N ALA A 127 -21.25 10.07 42.14
CA ALA A 127 -20.59 8.77 42.05
C ALA A 127 -20.01 8.51 40.65
N GLU A 128 -20.75 8.79 39.58
CA GLU A 128 -20.27 8.66 38.20
C GLU A 128 -19.10 9.59 37.90
N ARG A 129 -19.18 10.85 38.34
CA ARG A 129 -18.11 11.84 38.11
C ARG A 129 -16.81 11.45 38.81
N VAL A 130 -16.91 11.02 40.06
CA VAL A 130 -15.75 10.57 40.84
C VAL A 130 -15.14 9.31 40.22
N PHE A 131 -15.98 8.36 39.79
CA PHE A 131 -15.53 7.16 39.09
C PHE A 131 -14.77 7.50 37.80
N LEU A 132 -15.29 8.42 36.99
CA LEU A 132 -14.65 8.84 35.74
C LEU A 132 -13.29 9.53 35.97
N GLN A 133 -13.18 10.37 37.00
CA GLN A 133 -11.90 11.01 37.34
C GLN A 133 -10.87 10.00 37.85
N LEU A 134 -11.32 9.01 38.61
CA LEU A 134 -10.48 7.90 39.06
C LEU A 134 -10.02 7.05 37.90
N LEU A 135 -10.91 6.77 36.95
CA LEU A 135 -10.61 6.03 35.73
C LEU A 135 -9.62 6.77 34.82
N LEU A 136 -9.75 8.09 34.68
CA LEU A 136 -8.81 8.93 33.92
C LEU A 136 -7.44 9.09 34.62
N SER A 137 -7.40 8.94 35.94
CA SER A 137 -6.17 8.99 36.74
C SER A 137 -5.45 7.63 36.79
N LEU A 138 -6.11 6.54 36.37
CA LEU A 138 -5.50 5.22 36.28
C LEU A 138 -4.42 5.21 35.18
N THR A 139 -3.15 5.28 35.59
CA THR A 139 -2.03 4.98 34.71
C THR A 139 -1.88 3.47 34.56
N ASN A 140 -1.36 3.00 33.42
CA ASN A 140 -1.23 1.57 33.06
C ASN A 140 -0.48 0.66 34.09
N GLY A 141 -0.01 1.20 35.23
CA GLY A 141 0.76 0.48 36.24
C GLY A 141 0.23 0.56 37.68
N ASP A 142 -0.87 1.27 37.98
CA ASP A 142 -1.40 1.37 39.36
C ASP A 142 -2.48 0.34 39.67
N ASN A 143 -2.56 -0.08 40.94
CA ASN A 143 -3.48 -1.11 41.42
C ASN A 143 -4.94 -0.77 41.10
N ASN A 144 -5.54 -1.56 40.22
CA ASN A 144 -6.92 -1.45 39.71
C ASN A 144 -7.98 -1.83 40.76
N GLU A 145 -7.85 -1.45 42.03
CA GLU A 145 -8.76 -1.83 43.11
C GLU A 145 -10.23 -1.46 42.80
N VAL A 146 -10.42 -0.37 42.08
CA VAL A 146 -11.74 0.13 41.66
C VAL A 146 -12.36 -0.76 40.57
N LEU A 147 -11.54 -1.38 39.72
CA LEU A 147 -12.04 -2.29 38.68
C LEU A 147 -12.33 -3.70 39.22
N LYS A 148 -11.81 -4.04 40.41
CA LYS A 148 -12.11 -5.30 41.11
C LYS A 148 -13.47 -5.30 41.79
N GLN A 149 -14.07 -4.13 42.00
CA GLN A 149 -15.41 -3.98 42.57
C GLN A 149 -16.49 -4.12 41.47
N SER A 150 -17.70 -4.57 41.83
CA SER A 150 -18.83 -4.51 40.90
C SER A 150 -19.42 -3.10 40.84
N ALA A 151 -20.11 -2.78 39.76
CA ALA A 151 -20.69 -1.46 39.57
C ALA A 151 -21.78 -1.14 40.62
N VAL A 152 -22.51 -2.15 41.10
CA VAL A 152 -23.50 -1.99 42.18
C VAL A 152 -22.82 -1.66 43.51
N ASP A 153 -21.73 -2.37 43.81
CA ASP A 153 -21.00 -2.20 45.07
C ASP A 153 -20.32 -0.83 45.15
N TYR A 154 -19.81 -0.34 44.02
CA TYR A 154 -19.22 1.00 43.93
C TYR A 154 -20.25 2.11 44.17
N LEU A 155 -21.46 1.99 43.59
CA LEU A 155 -22.53 2.97 43.80
C LEU A 155 -23.08 2.96 45.23
N ASN A 156 -23.03 1.82 45.90
CA ASN A 156 -23.46 1.69 47.29
C ASN A 156 -22.35 2.08 48.30
N GLY A 157 -21.08 2.11 47.87
CA GLY A 157 -19.94 2.45 48.70
C GLY A 157 -19.79 3.95 48.92
N SER A 158 -19.68 4.42 50.16
CA SER A 158 -19.56 5.85 50.48
C SER A 158 -18.21 6.49 50.09
N ASP A 159 -17.31 5.74 49.48
CA ASP A 159 -15.91 6.13 49.21
C ASP A 159 -15.78 7.27 48.19
N TYR A 160 -16.82 7.52 47.39
CA TYR A 160 -16.86 8.65 46.44
C TYR A 160 -17.34 9.97 47.09
N ALA A 161 -17.94 9.93 48.29
CA ALA A 161 -18.49 11.13 48.92
C ALA A 161 -17.40 12.13 49.35
N SER A 162 -16.22 11.62 49.71
CA SER A 162 -15.08 12.37 50.25
C SER A 162 -14.03 12.79 49.21
N GLN A 163 -14.19 12.37 47.94
CA GLN A 163 -13.22 12.66 46.89
C GLN A 163 -13.39 14.09 46.35
N VAL A 164 -12.26 14.80 46.22
CA VAL A 164 -12.20 16.16 45.67
C VAL A 164 -12.11 16.06 44.15
N LEU A 165 -13.09 16.64 43.46
CA LEU A 165 -13.13 16.65 42.00
C LEU A 165 -12.07 17.60 41.43
N LEU A 166 -11.28 17.12 40.47
CA LEU A 166 -10.30 17.95 39.78
C LEU A 166 -10.99 18.86 38.73
N PRO A 167 -10.56 20.13 38.61
CA PRO A 167 -10.92 21.01 37.51
C PRO A 167 -10.56 20.45 36.13
N ARG A 168 -11.42 20.74 35.15
CA ARG A 168 -11.29 20.32 33.73
C ARG A 168 -9.87 20.50 33.16
N GLU A 169 -9.25 21.65 33.44
CA GLU A 169 -7.91 21.98 32.92
C GLU A 169 -6.81 21.01 33.42
N GLN A 170 -6.95 20.46 34.63
CA GLN A 170 -5.99 19.51 35.18
C GLN A 170 -6.18 18.11 34.57
N LEU A 171 -7.43 17.69 34.35
CA LEU A 171 -7.77 16.44 33.67
C LEU A 171 -7.31 16.46 32.21
N GLU A 172 -7.53 17.57 31.50
CA GLU A 172 -7.05 17.76 30.13
C GLU A 172 -5.52 17.70 30.08
N LYS A 173 -4.80 18.37 31.00
CA LYS A 173 -3.32 18.32 31.05
C LYS A 173 -2.76 16.93 31.35
N GLN A 174 -3.45 16.11 32.16
CA GLN A 174 -3.06 14.72 32.42
C GLN A 174 -3.24 13.84 31.18
N CYS A 175 -4.31 14.06 30.41
CA CYS A 175 -4.62 13.29 29.20
C CYS A 175 -3.92 13.81 27.92
N SER A 176 -3.44 15.06 27.91
CA SER A 176 -2.83 15.73 26.75
C SER A 176 -1.47 15.14 26.34
N ARG A 177 -0.88 14.24 27.14
CA ARG A 177 0.40 13.61 26.81
C ARG A 177 0.28 12.62 25.63
N ASP A 178 -0.94 12.14 25.33
CA ASP A 178 -1.21 11.11 24.30
C ASP A 178 -2.30 11.52 23.27
N ALA A 179 -2.64 12.81 23.18
CA ALA A 179 -3.79 13.25 22.37
C ALA A 179 -3.49 13.26 20.85
N ALA A 180 -3.74 12.13 20.18
CA ALA A 180 -4.16 12.17 18.78
C ALA A 180 -5.54 12.87 18.69
N SER A 181 -5.77 13.55 17.56
CA SER A 181 -6.96 14.36 17.29
C SER A 181 -8.27 13.69 17.73
N SER A 182 -9.18 14.49 18.32
CA SER A 182 -10.53 14.08 18.69
C SER A 182 -11.19 13.36 17.50
N VAL A 183 -11.30 12.04 17.60
CA VAL A 183 -12.06 11.26 16.63
C VAL A 183 -13.53 11.55 16.93
N GLN A 184 -14.08 12.54 16.23
CA GLN A 184 -15.52 12.72 16.17
C GLN A 184 -16.11 11.38 15.71
N SER A 185 -17.04 10.83 16.49
CA SER A 185 -17.69 9.56 16.16
C SER A 185 -18.13 9.58 14.69
N SER A 186 -18.04 8.45 13.97
CA SER A 186 -18.52 8.39 12.58
C SER A 186 -19.97 8.84 12.44
N PHE A 187 -20.74 8.82 13.54
CA PHE A 187 -22.08 9.37 13.66
C PHE A 187 -22.11 10.92 13.64
N ARG A 188 -21.19 11.59 14.35
CA ARG A 188 -21.08 13.07 14.38
C ARG A 188 -20.41 13.66 13.14
N GLY A 189 -19.52 12.90 12.49
CA GLY A 189 -18.88 13.31 11.23
C GLY A 189 -19.83 13.30 10.04
N ALA A 190 -20.93 12.54 10.12
CA ALA A 190 -21.97 12.45 9.09
C ALA A 190 -23.10 13.48 9.27
N THR A 191 -23.21 14.12 10.44
CA THR A 191 -24.16 15.21 10.67
C THR A 191 -23.54 16.53 10.21
N VAL A 192 -24.24 17.27 9.34
CA VAL A 192 -23.92 18.68 9.08
C VAL A 192 -23.97 19.39 10.44
N ARG A 193 -22.90 20.08 10.84
CA ARG A 193 -22.91 20.90 12.06
C ARG A 193 -23.98 21.99 11.84
N SER A 194 -25.15 21.82 12.44
CA SER A 194 -26.14 22.89 12.49
C SER A 194 -25.54 24.05 13.27
N ALA A 195 -25.19 25.13 12.56
CA ALA A 195 -24.72 26.38 13.16
C ALA A 195 -25.84 27.13 13.90
N ILE A 196 -27.09 26.66 13.78
CA ILE A 196 -28.29 27.24 14.35
C ILE A 196 -29.13 26.07 14.88
N SER A 197 -29.47 26.10 16.17
CA SER A 197 -30.44 25.15 16.72
C SER A 197 -31.79 25.44 16.08
N ASP A 198 -32.38 24.44 15.43
CA ASP A 198 -33.73 24.54 14.87
C ASP A 198 -34.73 24.74 16.03
N PRO A 199 -35.46 25.87 16.10
CA PRO A 199 -36.42 26.13 17.16
C PRO A 199 -37.68 25.25 17.03
N ASP A 200 -37.88 24.58 15.89
CA ASP A 200 -39.06 23.79 15.60
C ASP A 200 -38.71 22.30 15.45
N VAL A 201 -38.26 21.67 16.54
CA VAL A 201 -38.37 20.21 16.66
C VAL A 201 -39.85 19.88 16.83
N PHE A 202 -40.58 19.87 15.71
CA PHE A 202 -41.91 19.31 15.66
C PHE A 202 -41.81 17.84 16.07
N GLN A 203 -42.60 17.50 17.08
CA GLN A 203 -43.00 16.15 17.42
C GLN A 203 -43.51 15.43 16.18
N SER A 204 -42.63 14.81 15.40
CA SER A 204 -43.03 13.91 14.32
C SER A 204 -43.25 12.53 14.91
N GLY A 205 -44.36 12.42 15.64
CA GLY A 205 -45.10 11.18 15.76
C GLY A 205 -45.93 10.98 14.49
N GLY A 206 -45.83 9.80 13.88
CA GLY A 206 -46.69 9.34 12.78
C GLY A 206 -45.89 9.11 11.50
N SER A 207 -45.63 7.87 11.09
CA SER A 207 -46.67 6.89 10.79
C SER A 207 -46.14 5.47 11.00
N SER A 208 -46.62 4.81 12.06
CA SER A 208 -46.51 3.36 12.19
C SER A 208 -47.76 2.75 11.61
N SER A 209 -47.61 1.94 10.55
CA SER A 209 -48.62 0.95 10.19
C SER A 209 -48.64 -0.11 11.28
N GLU A 210 -49.78 -0.21 11.94
CA GLU A 210 -50.30 -1.30 12.78
C GLU A 210 -49.31 -2.40 13.21
N VAL A 211 -48.77 -2.30 14.43
CA VAL A 211 -48.43 -3.48 15.25
C VAL A 211 -48.79 -3.20 16.72
N SER A 212 -49.48 -4.17 17.30
CA SER A 212 -50.05 -4.32 18.64
C SER A 212 -49.20 -3.86 19.85
N PRO A 213 -49.84 -3.56 21.01
CA PRO A 213 -49.20 -2.96 22.18
C PRO A 213 -48.47 -4.01 23.01
N ILE A 214 -47.24 -4.33 22.63
CA ILE A 214 -46.28 -4.97 23.54
C ILE A 214 -45.50 -3.83 24.18
N LYS A 215 -45.54 -3.71 25.52
CA LYS A 215 -44.68 -2.77 26.27
C LYS A 215 -43.26 -2.89 25.72
N PRO A 216 -42.70 -1.83 25.10
CA PRO A 216 -41.38 -1.96 24.51
C PRO A 216 -40.37 -2.15 25.65
N ASN A 217 -39.68 -3.29 25.64
CA ASN A 217 -38.53 -3.52 26.50
C ASN A 217 -37.47 -2.46 26.15
N ARG A 218 -36.91 -1.78 27.15
CA ARG A 218 -35.87 -0.73 26.97
C ARG A 218 -34.72 -1.24 26.09
N ASP A 219 -34.32 -2.49 26.31
CA ASP A 219 -33.24 -3.13 25.57
C ASP A 219 -33.61 -3.35 24.09
N ASN A 220 -34.88 -3.59 23.79
CA ASN A 220 -35.38 -3.68 22.41
C ASN A 220 -35.40 -2.29 21.74
N MET A 221 -35.66 -1.22 22.50
CA MET A 221 -35.59 0.15 21.98
C MET A 221 -34.15 0.54 21.66
N ILE A 222 -33.20 0.24 22.55
CA ILE A 222 -31.77 0.48 22.33
C ILE A 222 -31.27 -0.35 21.14
N ALA A 223 -31.64 -1.64 21.07
CA ALA A 223 -31.26 -2.50 19.96
C ALA A 223 -31.85 -2.01 18.62
N SER A 224 -33.12 -1.56 18.61
CA SER A 224 -33.75 -0.96 17.44
C SER A 224 -33.04 0.32 17.01
N LEU A 225 -32.71 1.20 17.96
CA LEU A 225 -32.03 2.46 17.68
C LEU A 225 -30.62 2.23 17.13
N LEU A 226 -29.84 1.32 17.72
CA LEU A 226 -28.51 0.94 17.23
C LEU A 226 -28.52 0.26 15.85
N GLN A 227 -29.63 -0.39 15.49
CA GLN A 227 -29.83 -0.97 14.16
C GLN A 227 -30.33 0.08 13.15
N GLN A 228 -31.16 1.02 13.58
CA GLN A 228 -31.72 2.11 12.75
C GLN A 228 -30.72 3.24 12.51
N THR A 229 -29.72 3.42 13.37
CA THR A 229 -28.57 4.31 13.15
C THR A 229 -27.59 3.77 12.10
N SER A 230 -27.91 2.65 11.43
CA SER A 230 -27.35 2.36 10.10
C SER A 230 -27.70 3.53 9.21
N LEU A 231 -26.76 4.46 9.02
CA LEU A 231 -26.91 5.60 8.12
C LEU A 231 -26.87 5.14 6.65
N LYS A 232 -27.63 4.10 6.30
CA LYS A 232 -27.91 3.68 4.93
C LYS A 232 -28.54 4.87 4.22
N GLY A 233 -27.74 5.60 3.46
CA GLY A 233 -28.18 6.72 2.63
C GLY A 233 -27.75 8.13 3.09
N LEU A 234 -27.12 8.31 4.25
CA LEU A 234 -26.54 9.62 4.62
C LEU A 234 -25.15 9.93 4.05
N PRO A 235 -24.22 8.97 3.83
CA PRO A 235 -23.04 9.31 3.04
C PRO A 235 -23.56 9.64 1.62
N PRO A 236 -23.09 10.73 0.99
CA PRO A 236 -23.42 10.97 -0.41
C PRO A 236 -23.05 9.71 -1.17
N GLN A 237 -24.01 9.16 -1.91
CA GLN A 237 -23.66 8.15 -2.88
C GLN A 237 -22.66 8.83 -3.80
N TRP A 238 -21.42 8.32 -3.85
CA TRP A 238 -20.39 8.82 -4.76
C TRP A 238 -20.77 8.39 -6.18
N ILE A 239 -21.86 8.96 -6.67
CA ILE A 239 -22.36 8.76 -8.03
C ILE A 239 -21.40 9.54 -8.89
N ARG A 240 -20.60 8.83 -9.67
CA ARG A 240 -19.81 9.41 -10.75
C ARG A 240 -20.59 9.15 -12.04
N PRO A 241 -21.63 9.95 -12.35
CA PRO A 241 -22.32 9.78 -13.60
C PRO A 241 -21.27 9.95 -14.72
N PRO A 242 -21.30 9.10 -15.76
CA PRO A 242 -20.40 9.28 -16.89
C PRO A 242 -20.60 10.69 -17.46
N PRO A 243 -19.53 11.36 -17.93
CA PRO A 243 -19.65 12.70 -18.49
C PRO A 243 -20.70 12.71 -19.61
N PRO A 244 -21.54 13.76 -19.69
CA PRO A 244 -22.53 13.86 -20.75
C PRO A 244 -21.81 13.84 -22.10
N ARG A 245 -22.25 12.96 -23.00
CA ARG A 245 -21.76 12.93 -24.37
C ARG A 245 -22.43 14.08 -25.10
N LEU A 246 -21.70 15.19 -25.28
CA LEU A 246 -22.14 16.30 -26.11
C LEU A 246 -22.07 15.89 -27.58
N GLU A 247 -22.97 16.44 -28.40
CA GLU A 247 -22.91 16.29 -29.86
C GLU A 247 -21.68 17.05 -30.39
N ILE A 248 -20.99 16.46 -31.36
CA ILE A 248 -19.78 17.06 -31.95
C ILE A 248 -20.19 18.27 -32.77
N LEU A 249 -19.66 19.44 -32.42
CA LEU A 249 -19.94 20.70 -33.13
C LEU A 249 -19.08 20.83 -34.39
N GLU A 250 -19.59 21.52 -35.41
CA GLU A 250 -18.87 21.75 -36.66
C GLU A 250 -17.63 22.65 -36.39
N GLY A 251 -16.44 22.06 -36.41
CA GLY A 251 -15.17 22.71 -36.06
C GLY A 251 -14.47 22.15 -34.81
N GLU A 252 -15.05 21.20 -34.09
CA GLU A 252 -14.35 20.50 -33.00
C GLU A 252 -13.28 19.54 -33.54
N LEU A 253 -12.12 19.54 -32.87
CA LEU A 253 -11.03 18.62 -33.14
C LEU A 253 -11.47 17.19 -32.79
N GLN A 254 -11.67 16.36 -33.82
CA GLN A 254 -11.96 14.95 -33.64
C GLN A 254 -10.74 14.24 -33.05
N TRP A 255 -10.88 13.64 -31.87
CA TRP A 255 -9.87 12.74 -31.33
C TRP A 255 -9.71 11.56 -32.28
N LEU A 256 -8.55 11.45 -32.93
CA LEU A 256 -8.17 10.28 -33.69
C LEU A 256 -7.94 9.14 -32.70
N ASN A 257 -8.91 8.23 -32.59
CA ASN A 257 -8.67 6.94 -31.97
C ASN A 257 -7.77 6.15 -32.92
N LEU A 258 -6.46 6.34 -32.77
CA LEU A 258 -5.47 5.52 -33.48
C LEU A 258 -5.67 4.08 -33.00
N ASP A 259 -5.87 3.16 -33.95
CA ASP A 259 -6.03 1.75 -33.63
C ASP A 259 -4.81 1.26 -32.83
N ASN A 260 -5.05 0.54 -31.73
CA ASN A 260 -4.02 -0.04 -30.87
C ASN A 260 -3.24 -1.20 -31.52
N ASN A 261 -3.00 -1.15 -32.83
CA ASN A 261 -2.19 -2.11 -33.57
C ASN A 261 -0.68 -1.82 -33.44
N HIS A 262 -0.26 -1.11 -32.39
CA HIS A 262 1.14 -0.86 -32.12
C HIS A 262 1.77 -2.10 -31.52
N GLU A 263 2.82 -2.61 -32.17
CA GLU A 263 3.67 -3.65 -31.60
C GLU A 263 4.35 -3.11 -30.33
N LEU A 264 4.29 -3.88 -29.24
CA LEU A 264 4.91 -3.49 -27.97
C LEU A 264 6.44 -3.51 -28.13
N LEU A 265 7.03 -2.35 -28.40
CA LEU A 265 8.46 -2.14 -28.36
C LEU A 265 8.87 -1.81 -26.92
N TRP A 266 9.14 -2.85 -26.12
CA TRP A 266 9.63 -2.72 -24.76
C TRP A 266 11.17 -2.73 -24.72
N ASP A 267 11.77 -1.74 -24.07
CA ASP A 267 13.20 -1.73 -23.79
C ASP A 267 13.50 -2.63 -22.57
N GLY A 268 13.97 -3.85 -22.85
CA GLY A 268 14.38 -4.81 -21.84
C GLY A 268 15.58 -4.39 -20.98
N SER A 269 16.20 -3.24 -21.27
CA SER A 269 17.27 -2.66 -20.44
C SER A 269 16.75 -1.81 -19.27
N MET A 270 15.45 -1.45 -19.27
CA MET A 270 14.86 -0.70 -18.16
C MET A 270 14.86 -1.54 -16.88
N CYS A 271 15.52 -1.01 -15.83
CA CYS A 271 15.66 -1.63 -14.51
C CYS A 271 16.48 -2.93 -14.48
N ALA A 272 17.32 -3.21 -15.48
CA ALA A 272 18.32 -4.27 -15.35
C ALA A 272 19.26 -3.98 -14.17
N ASP A 273 19.51 -4.99 -13.32
CA ASP A 273 20.44 -4.93 -12.17
C ASP A 273 21.83 -4.50 -12.64
N THR A 274 22.05 -3.19 -12.67
CA THR A 274 23.27 -2.56 -13.18
C THR A 274 24.45 -2.76 -12.22
N SER A 275 24.24 -3.42 -11.08
CA SER A 275 25.27 -3.75 -10.10
C SER A 275 26.34 -4.68 -10.68
N ARG A 276 25.93 -5.72 -11.42
CA ARG A 276 26.88 -6.66 -12.07
C ARG A 276 27.59 -5.98 -13.25
N GLY A 277 26.84 -5.25 -14.07
CA GLY A 277 27.40 -4.46 -15.18
C GLY A 277 28.39 -3.39 -14.71
N ALA A 278 28.11 -2.71 -13.59
CA ALA A 278 29.00 -1.70 -13.01
C ALA A 278 30.33 -2.31 -12.53
N VAL A 279 30.30 -3.47 -11.87
CA VAL A 279 31.52 -4.16 -11.42
C VAL A 279 32.39 -4.58 -12.61
N ILE A 280 31.77 -5.09 -13.70
CA ILE A 280 32.49 -5.45 -14.92
C ILE A 280 33.06 -4.21 -15.59
N ARG A 281 32.27 -3.13 -15.70
CA ARG A 281 32.72 -1.85 -16.26
C ARG A 281 33.94 -1.30 -15.51
N ASP A 282 33.93 -1.31 -14.18
CA ASP A 282 35.05 -0.84 -13.37
C ASP A 282 36.30 -1.73 -13.55
N LEU A 283 36.10 -3.05 -13.66
CA LEU A 283 37.21 -3.98 -13.91
C LEU A 283 37.80 -3.82 -15.30
N VAL A 284 36.96 -3.64 -16.33
CA VAL A 284 37.39 -3.43 -17.71
C VAL A 284 38.07 -2.07 -17.85
N GLU A 285 37.59 -1.02 -17.17
CA GLU A 285 38.28 0.27 -17.13
C GLU A 285 39.70 0.16 -16.53
N LYS A 286 39.86 -0.66 -15.48
CA LYS A 286 41.19 -0.98 -14.92
C LYS A 286 42.03 -1.79 -15.91
N ALA A 287 41.43 -2.72 -16.65
CA ALA A 287 42.09 -3.53 -17.67
C ALA A 287 42.66 -2.70 -18.84
N CYS A 288 42.00 -1.59 -19.19
CA CYS A 288 42.48 -0.69 -20.24
C CYS A 288 43.70 0.15 -19.81
N LYS A 289 43.91 0.33 -18.50
CA LYS A 289 45.00 1.16 -17.93
C LYS A 289 46.21 0.34 -17.49
N GLY A 290 46.06 -0.98 -17.31
CA GLY A 290 47.13 -1.84 -16.82
C GLY A 290 46.74 -3.32 -16.73
N PRO A 291 47.71 -4.21 -16.49
CA PRO A 291 47.46 -5.65 -16.38
C PRO A 291 46.62 -5.95 -15.12
N LEU A 292 45.58 -6.77 -15.28
CA LEU A 292 44.74 -7.21 -14.17
C LEU A 292 45.33 -8.43 -13.45
N ALA A 293 44.99 -8.59 -12.16
CA ALA A 293 45.34 -9.81 -11.43
C ALA A 293 44.61 -11.03 -12.03
N PRO A 294 45.22 -12.24 -12.04
CA PRO A 294 44.60 -13.43 -12.64
C PRO A 294 43.20 -13.74 -12.11
N ALA A 295 42.96 -13.54 -10.81
CA ALA A 295 41.64 -13.72 -10.19
C ALA A 295 40.58 -12.74 -10.73
N GLN A 296 40.98 -11.52 -11.10
CA GLN A 296 40.09 -10.53 -11.72
C GLN A 296 39.80 -10.86 -13.18
N GLN A 297 40.81 -11.37 -13.92
CA GLN A 297 40.64 -11.83 -15.30
C GLN A 297 39.65 -13.01 -15.36
N GLU A 298 39.81 -14.01 -14.50
CA GLU A 298 38.91 -15.16 -14.42
C GLU A 298 37.47 -14.74 -14.11
N LYS A 299 37.29 -13.77 -13.19
CA LYS A 299 35.96 -13.24 -12.86
C LYS A 299 35.26 -12.62 -14.07
N ILE A 300 35.96 -11.81 -14.87
CA ILE A 300 35.39 -11.18 -16.07
C ILE A 300 34.97 -12.26 -17.06
N VAL A 301 35.85 -13.23 -17.35
CA VAL A 301 35.56 -14.32 -18.31
C VAL A 301 34.37 -15.16 -17.84
N LEU A 302 34.30 -15.49 -16.55
CA LEU A 302 33.16 -16.24 -15.99
C LEU A 302 31.84 -15.46 -16.05
N ASP A 303 31.85 -14.17 -15.74
CA ASP A 303 30.64 -13.36 -15.78
C ASP A 303 30.16 -13.10 -17.22
N LEU A 304 31.07 -12.83 -18.16
CA LEU A 304 30.74 -12.72 -19.59
C LEU A 304 30.26 -14.05 -20.18
N GLY A 305 30.80 -15.19 -19.71
CA GLY A 305 30.35 -16.52 -20.12
C GLY A 305 28.96 -16.87 -19.61
N LYS A 306 28.58 -16.37 -18.42
CA LYS A 306 27.23 -16.55 -17.86
C LYS A 306 26.18 -15.69 -18.56
N ASP A 307 26.53 -14.44 -18.87
CA ASP A 307 25.64 -13.51 -19.55
C ASP A 307 26.42 -12.65 -20.55
N TRP A 308 26.30 -13.01 -21.83
CA TRP A 308 26.99 -12.32 -22.93
C TRP A 308 26.50 -10.88 -23.12
N LYS A 309 25.28 -10.54 -22.67
CA LYS A 309 24.73 -9.18 -22.81
C LYS A 309 25.46 -8.17 -21.93
N LEU A 310 26.18 -8.63 -20.90
CA LEU A 310 27.00 -7.77 -20.04
C LEU A 310 28.12 -7.05 -20.81
N VAL A 311 28.45 -7.53 -22.00
CA VAL A 311 29.41 -6.89 -22.90
C VAL A 311 28.92 -5.52 -23.37
N TYR A 312 27.61 -5.30 -23.50
CA TYR A 312 27.08 -3.95 -23.77
C TYR A 312 27.17 -3.01 -22.56
N HIS A 313 27.31 -3.56 -21.35
CA HIS A 313 27.42 -2.78 -20.11
C HIS A 313 28.86 -2.54 -19.66
N CYS A 314 29.85 -3.20 -20.28
CA CYS A 314 31.25 -3.05 -19.91
C CYS A 314 31.86 -1.68 -20.29
N GLY A 315 31.13 -0.86 -21.07
CA GLY A 315 31.57 0.49 -21.44
C GLY A 315 32.83 0.52 -22.30
N MET A 316 33.10 -0.60 -22.99
CA MET A 316 34.13 -0.66 -24.02
C MET A 316 33.71 0.18 -25.22
N THR A 317 34.68 0.95 -25.71
CA THR A 317 34.57 1.73 -26.94
C THR A 317 35.78 1.41 -27.80
N PRO A 318 35.71 1.59 -29.13
CA PRO A 318 36.85 1.32 -30.02
C PRO A 318 38.12 2.08 -29.60
N GLN A 319 37.98 3.30 -29.05
CA GLN A 319 39.10 4.09 -28.56
C GLN A 319 39.85 3.44 -27.38
N LYS A 320 39.14 2.74 -26.49
CA LYS A 320 39.74 2.06 -25.33
C LYS A 320 40.32 0.69 -25.68
N LEU A 321 40.01 0.16 -26.86
CA LEU A 321 40.42 -1.18 -27.30
C LEU A 321 41.94 -1.36 -27.31
N ARG A 322 42.69 -0.35 -27.77
CA ARG A 322 44.15 -0.40 -27.83
C ARG A 322 44.77 -0.69 -26.46
N GLY A 323 44.34 0.07 -25.44
CA GLY A 323 44.82 -0.13 -24.07
C GLY A 323 44.44 -1.50 -23.51
N LEU A 324 43.27 -2.06 -23.87
CA LEU A 324 42.90 -3.40 -23.45
C LEU A 324 43.77 -4.48 -24.12
N VAL A 325 44.02 -4.35 -25.42
CA VAL A 325 44.86 -5.29 -26.21
C VAL A 325 46.29 -5.29 -25.68
N GLU A 326 46.86 -4.12 -25.39
CA GLU A 326 48.24 -3.99 -24.89
C GLU A 326 48.46 -4.63 -23.51
N HIS A 327 47.49 -4.50 -22.60
CA HIS A 327 47.67 -4.93 -21.21
C HIS A 327 47.04 -6.30 -20.91
N ASN A 328 45.97 -6.70 -21.61
CA ASN A 328 45.17 -7.88 -21.28
C ASN A 328 44.59 -8.56 -22.55
N THR A 329 45.43 -9.31 -23.28
CA THR A 329 45.04 -9.98 -24.54
C THR A 329 43.88 -10.98 -24.38
N CYS A 330 43.87 -11.78 -23.32
CA CYS A 330 42.81 -12.77 -23.07
C CYS A 330 41.41 -12.13 -22.92
N ILE A 331 41.33 -11.00 -22.21
CA ILE A 331 40.05 -10.28 -22.02
C ILE A 331 39.62 -9.63 -23.33
N ALA A 332 40.56 -9.06 -24.10
CA ALA A 332 40.27 -8.48 -25.40
C ALA A 332 39.62 -9.49 -26.36
N VAL A 333 40.15 -10.73 -26.41
CA VAL A 333 39.57 -11.81 -27.22
C VAL A 333 38.15 -12.15 -26.75
N GLU A 334 37.93 -12.33 -25.45
CA GLU A 334 36.61 -12.68 -24.93
C GLU A 334 35.58 -11.58 -25.24
N VAL A 335 35.91 -10.31 -24.99
CA VAL A 335 35.01 -9.17 -25.29
C VAL A 335 34.70 -9.08 -26.79
N LEU A 336 35.72 -9.13 -27.64
CA LEU A 336 35.54 -9.02 -29.10
C LEU A 336 34.77 -10.21 -29.68
N SER A 337 34.97 -11.42 -29.15
CA SER A 337 34.24 -12.62 -29.60
C SER A 337 32.73 -12.51 -29.35
N ARG A 338 32.33 -11.84 -28.26
CA ARG A 338 30.92 -11.62 -27.90
C ARG A 338 30.31 -10.44 -28.63
N LEU A 339 31.11 -9.45 -29.00
CA LEU A 339 30.65 -8.30 -29.77
C LEU A 339 30.46 -8.62 -31.26
N ILE A 340 30.91 -9.76 -31.80
CA ILE A 340 30.94 -10.03 -33.25
C ILE A 340 29.64 -9.73 -34.02
N ASN A 341 28.47 -9.93 -33.39
CA ASN A 341 27.16 -9.70 -34.00
C ASN A 341 26.59 -8.29 -33.72
N SER A 342 27.38 -7.43 -33.09
CA SER A 342 27.02 -6.05 -32.77
C SER A 342 27.16 -5.17 -34.01
N PRO A 343 26.23 -4.22 -34.24
CA PRO A 343 26.32 -3.29 -35.37
C PRO A 343 27.58 -2.43 -35.36
N ASP A 344 28.19 -2.21 -34.18
CA ASP A 344 29.37 -1.34 -34.03
C ASP A 344 30.70 -2.06 -34.31
N MET A 345 30.70 -3.35 -34.66
CA MET A 345 31.93 -4.15 -34.77
C MET A 345 32.93 -3.67 -35.82
N ASP A 346 32.44 -3.08 -36.90
CA ASP A 346 33.30 -2.56 -37.97
C ASP A 346 34.24 -1.46 -37.45
N GLU A 347 33.81 -0.67 -36.47
CA GLU A 347 34.68 0.33 -35.83
C GLU A 347 35.80 -0.32 -34.99
N TYR A 348 35.49 -1.41 -34.29
CA TYR A 348 36.50 -2.16 -33.53
C TYR A 348 37.52 -2.83 -34.46
N PHE A 349 37.05 -3.39 -35.58
CA PHE A 349 37.90 -3.95 -36.62
C PHE A 349 38.80 -2.88 -37.25
N ASN A 350 38.25 -1.71 -37.55
CA ASN A 350 39.03 -0.60 -38.08
C ASN A 350 40.16 -0.19 -37.11
N VAL A 351 39.88 -0.13 -35.81
CA VAL A 351 40.91 0.15 -34.79
C VAL A 351 41.96 -0.96 -34.72
N LEU A 352 41.56 -2.23 -34.81
CA LEU A 352 42.50 -3.38 -34.80
C LEU A 352 43.41 -3.39 -36.03
N VAL A 353 42.89 -3.05 -37.22
CA VAL A 353 43.69 -2.96 -38.44
C VAL A 353 44.70 -1.81 -38.32
N HIS A 354 44.30 -0.64 -37.82
CA HIS A 354 45.15 0.54 -37.74
C HIS A 354 45.96 0.65 -36.43
N MET A 355 45.96 -0.38 -35.60
CA MET A 355 46.81 -0.45 -34.41
C MET A 355 48.24 -0.79 -34.82
N GLU A 356 49.23 -0.32 -34.06
CA GLU A 356 50.63 -0.70 -34.29
C GLU A 356 50.78 -2.23 -34.17
N MET A 357 51.54 -2.81 -35.11
CA MET A 357 51.80 -4.23 -35.14
C MET A 357 52.61 -4.64 -33.91
N SER A 358 51.98 -5.37 -32.99
CA SER A 358 52.58 -5.85 -31.75
C SER A 358 52.26 -7.32 -31.56
N LEU A 359 53.04 -8.00 -30.71
CA LEU A 359 52.76 -9.39 -30.34
C LEU A 359 51.34 -9.53 -29.77
N HIS A 360 50.89 -8.56 -28.97
CA HIS A 360 49.58 -8.56 -28.34
C HIS A 360 48.45 -8.39 -29.35
N SER A 361 48.54 -7.46 -30.31
CA SER A 361 47.52 -7.27 -31.35
C SER A 361 47.44 -8.48 -32.29
N MET A 362 48.58 -9.07 -32.63
CA MET A 362 48.64 -10.27 -33.48
C MET A 362 48.10 -11.51 -32.76
N GLU A 363 48.39 -11.68 -31.47
CA GLU A 363 47.83 -12.77 -30.67
C GLU A 363 46.30 -12.67 -30.60
N VAL A 364 45.76 -11.47 -30.40
CA VAL A 364 44.31 -11.23 -30.34
C VAL A 364 43.64 -11.62 -31.66
N VAL A 365 44.16 -11.17 -32.82
CA VAL A 365 43.58 -11.52 -34.14
C VAL A 365 43.67 -13.02 -34.42
N ASN A 366 44.80 -13.66 -34.09
CA ASN A 366 44.97 -15.09 -34.30
C ASN A 366 44.00 -15.92 -33.42
N ARG A 367 43.86 -15.57 -32.14
CA ARG A 367 42.89 -16.20 -31.23
C ARG A 367 41.44 -15.89 -31.60
N LEU A 368 41.14 -14.71 -32.14
CA LEU A 368 39.79 -14.40 -32.63
C LEU A 368 39.42 -15.22 -33.85
N THR A 369 40.36 -15.44 -34.76
CA THR A 369 40.16 -16.26 -35.97
C THR A 369 39.82 -17.71 -35.60
N THR A 370 40.29 -18.21 -34.45
CA THR A 370 39.92 -19.56 -33.96
C THR A 370 38.64 -19.58 -33.14
N ALA A 371 38.28 -18.46 -32.49
CA ALA A 371 37.08 -18.37 -31.66
C ALA A 371 35.79 -18.10 -32.48
N VAL A 372 35.89 -17.32 -33.57
CA VAL A 372 34.72 -16.85 -34.34
C VAL A 372 35.05 -16.74 -35.83
N VAL A 373 34.03 -16.88 -36.69
CA VAL A 373 34.14 -16.63 -38.13
C VAL A 373 34.24 -15.12 -38.38
N LEU A 374 35.44 -14.66 -38.74
CA LEU A 374 35.69 -13.25 -39.06
C LEU A 374 35.37 -12.94 -40.54
N PRO A 375 34.92 -11.72 -40.87
CA PRO A 375 34.73 -11.30 -42.24
C PRO A 375 36.05 -11.38 -43.05
N PRO A 376 36.03 -11.89 -44.29
CA PRO A 376 37.24 -12.04 -45.09
C PRO A 376 37.88 -10.67 -45.42
N GLY A 377 37.08 -9.62 -45.60
CA GLY A 377 37.58 -8.26 -45.84
C GLY A 377 38.48 -7.76 -44.73
N PHE A 378 38.07 -7.93 -43.46
CA PHE A 378 38.88 -7.57 -42.30
C PHE A 378 40.23 -8.32 -42.29
N ILE A 379 40.22 -9.64 -42.56
CA ILE A 379 41.45 -10.44 -42.58
C ILE A 379 42.40 -9.94 -43.67
N HIS A 380 41.88 -9.67 -44.87
CA HIS A 380 42.69 -9.15 -45.98
C HIS A 380 43.29 -7.76 -45.67
N ASP A 381 42.52 -6.87 -45.05
CA ASP A 381 43.00 -5.55 -44.65
C ASP A 381 44.05 -5.64 -43.54
N TYR A 382 43.83 -6.51 -42.56
CA TYR A 382 44.80 -6.77 -41.48
C TYR A 382 46.12 -7.34 -42.03
N ILE A 383 46.06 -8.36 -42.90
CA ILE A 383 47.26 -8.93 -43.55
C ILE A 383 47.97 -7.87 -44.39
N SER A 384 47.23 -7.06 -45.14
CA SER A 384 47.80 -5.99 -45.95
C SER A 384 48.52 -4.95 -45.08
N ASN A 385 47.97 -4.62 -43.90
CA ASN A 385 48.66 -3.74 -42.95
C ASN A 385 49.90 -4.43 -42.33
N CYS A 386 49.84 -5.73 -42.04
CA CYS A 386 51.00 -6.49 -41.58
C CYS A 386 52.16 -6.40 -42.58
N ILE A 387 51.87 -6.61 -43.88
CA ILE A 387 52.87 -6.55 -44.96
C ILE A 387 53.47 -5.14 -45.06
N ARG A 388 52.63 -4.10 -45.09
CA ARG A 388 53.10 -2.70 -45.13
C ARG A 388 53.98 -2.35 -43.93
N SER A 389 53.56 -2.76 -42.73
CA SER A 389 54.34 -2.54 -41.52
C SER A 389 55.67 -3.30 -41.55
N CYS A 390 55.79 -4.42 -42.27
CA CYS A 390 57.07 -5.10 -42.47
C CYS A 390 57.96 -4.36 -43.49
N ASP A 391 57.39 -3.76 -44.53
CA ASP A 391 58.14 -2.95 -45.51
C ASP A 391 58.68 -1.65 -44.89
N ASP A 392 57.94 -1.06 -43.93
CA ASP A 392 58.32 0.16 -43.22
C ASP A 392 59.40 -0.06 -42.14
N ILE A 393 59.62 -1.31 -41.70
CA ILE A 393 60.77 -1.65 -40.85
C ILE A 393 62.02 -1.57 -41.74
N GLN A 394 62.59 -0.38 -41.84
CA GLN A 394 63.93 -0.21 -42.39
C GLN A 394 64.87 -1.12 -41.61
N ILE A 395 65.33 -2.19 -42.26
CA ILE A 395 66.38 -3.05 -41.74
C ILE A 395 67.61 -2.17 -41.56
N LYS A 396 67.81 -1.67 -40.35
CA LYS A 396 69.08 -1.11 -39.91
C LYS A 396 70.07 -2.28 -39.88
N ILE A 397 70.74 -2.48 -41.01
CA ILE A 397 71.92 -3.35 -41.14
C ILE A 397 73.07 -2.75 -40.33
#